data_AF-A0A7S2HSX5-F1
#
_entry.id   AF-A0A7S2HSX5-F1
#
_cell.length_a   1.000
_cell.length_b   1.000
_cell.length_c   1.000
_cell.angle_alpha   90.00
_cell.angle_beta   90.00
_cell.angle_gamma   90.00
#
_symmetry.space_group_name_H-M   'P 1'
#
loop_
_entity.id
_entity.type
_entity.pdbx_description
1 polymer ?
#
loop_
_entity_poly.entity_id
_entity_poly.type
_entity_poly.pdbx_seq_one_letter_code
_entity_poly.pdbx_strand_id
1 'polypeptide(L)'
;FHRDIKPPNILIDVDGTAKMADFGLAAVLQGNTEESDDMHIAVDQVSGTPGYMCPTYMQTARVTEQSEAYSFGTVLLELLVNKPPALMTNHGDLMFPLLELLQPAAPGA
;
A
#
# COMPACT_ATOMS: atom_id res chain seq x y z
N PHE A 1 4.17 -6.54 8.56
CA PHE A 1 3.59 -5.81 7.41
C PHE A 1 2.38 -5.02 7.86
N HIS A 2 2.31 -3.74 7.48
CA HIS A 2 1.30 -2.79 7.91
C HIS A 2 -0.02 -2.91 7.15
N ARG A 3 0.04 -3.22 5.84
CA ARG A 3 -1.11 -3.42 4.93
C ARG A 3 -1.99 -2.20 4.67
N ASP A 4 -1.65 -1.04 5.24
CA ASP A 4 -2.40 0.21 5.05
C ASP A 4 -1.47 1.43 5.06
N ILE A 5 -0.38 1.33 4.30
CA ILE A 5 0.57 2.44 4.13
C ILE A 5 -0.08 3.52 3.26
N LYS A 6 -0.30 4.70 3.84
CA LYS A 6 -0.90 5.88 3.21
C LYS A 6 -0.53 7.14 3.99
N PRO A 7 -0.63 8.36 3.39
CA PRO A 7 -0.22 9.59 4.09
C PRO A 7 -0.94 9.81 5.43
N PRO A 8 -2.25 9.56 5.59
CA PRO A 8 -2.92 9.66 6.90
C PRO A 8 -2.31 8.79 8.02
N ASN A 9 -1.62 7.71 7.66
CA ASN A 9 -1.00 6.77 8.61
C ASN A 9 0.51 7.04 8.80
N ILE A 10 1.05 8.11 8.20
CA ILE A 10 2.44 8.56 8.35
C ILE A 10 2.40 9.92 9.05
N LEU A 11 2.59 9.91 10.36
CA LEU A 11 2.57 11.11 11.19
C LEU A 11 3.96 11.73 11.26
N ILE A 12 4.02 13.06 11.38
CA ILE A 12 5.26 13.80 11.59
C ILE A 12 5.28 14.30 13.03
N ASP A 13 6.32 13.95 13.79
CA ASP A 13 6.48 14.46 15.15
C ASP A 13 7.08 15.88 15.19
N VAL A 14 7.27 16.40 16.41
CA VAL A 14 7.77 17.77 16.63
C VAL A 14 9.18 18.00 16.09
N ASP A 15 9.97 16.93 15.92
CA ASP A 15 11.33 16.98 15.41
C ASP A 15 11.39 16.77 13.90
N GLY A 16 10.22 16.66 13.23
CA GLY A 16 10.12 16.39 11.80
C GLY A 16 10.35 14.93 11.43
N THR A 17 10.35 14.01 12.41
CA THR A 17 10.53 12.57 12.15
C THR A 17 9.21 11.93 11.75
N ALA A 18 9.21 11.26 10.61
CA ALA A 18 8.07 10.45 10.18
C ALA A 18 7.94 9.18 11.04
N LYS A 19 6.70 8.87 11.47
CA LYS A 19 6.35 7.67 12.23
C LYS A 19 5.09 7.04 11.65
N MET A 20 5.06 5.72 11.59
CA MET A 20 3.87 4.97 11.20
C MET A 20 2.85 4.94 12.35
N ALA A 21 1.57 5.03 12.00
CA ALA A 21 0.43 4.94 12.90
C ALA A 21 -0.66 4.02 12.30
N ASP A 22 -1.64 3.65 13.12
CA ASP A 22 -2.77 2.78 12.74
C ASP A 22 -2.37 1.37 12.25
N PHE A 23 -1.98 0.53 13.21
CA PHE A 23 -1.64 -0.87 12.98
C PHE A 23 -2.87 -1.81 12.95
N GLY A 24 -4.08 -1.29 12.72
CA GLY A 24 -5.32 -2.08 12.80
C GLY A 24 -5.39 -3.25 11.80
N LEU A 25 -4.68 -3.14 10.67
CA LEU A 25 -4.55 -4.22 9.67
C LEU A 25 -3.24 -4.98 9.76
N ALA A 26 -2.32 -4.60 10.65
CA ALA A 26 -0.97 -5.13 10.66
C ALA A 26 -0.92 -6.65 10.87
N ALA A 27 -0.02 -7.32 10.17
CA ALA A 27 0.23 -8.75 10.28
C ALA A 27 1.73 -9.01 10.49
N VAL A 28 2.05 -9.99 11.34
CA VAL A 28 3.43 -10.35 11.69
C VAL A 28 3.71 -11.77 11.19
N LEU A 29 4.84 -11.95 10.51
CA LEU A 29 5.34 -13.28 10.14
C LEU A 29 5.66 -14.04 11.44
N GLN A 30 4.97 -15.16 11.68
CA GLN A 30 5.29 -16.06 12.79
C GLN A 30 6.01 -17.30 12.24
N GLY A 31 7.31 -17.41 12.47
CA GLY A 31 8.11 -18.59 12.13
C GLY A 31 9.59 -18.28 11.89
N ASN A 32 10.47 -19.25 12.18
CA ASN A 32 11.88 -19.21 11.78
C ASN A 32 11.99 -19.58 10.30
N THR A 33 11.72 -18.64 9.40
CA THR A 33 11.96 -18.81 7.96
C THR A 33 13.40 -18.45 7.63
N GLU A 34 14.35 -19.26 8.10
CA GLU A 34 15.77 -19.11 7.75
C GLU A 34 16.08 -19.61 6.32
N GLU A 35 15.11 -20.18 5.58
CA GLU A 35 15.41 -20.91 4.33
C GLU A 35 14.43 -20.72 3.15
N SER A 36 13.69 -19.61 3.03
CA SER A 36 12.98 -19.34 1.77
C SER A 36 12.97 -17.88 1.37
N ASP A 37 13.44 -17.60 0.15
CA ASP A 37 13.41 -16.30 -0.56
C ASP A 37 12.00 -15.71 -0.75
N ASP A 38 10.96 -16.38 -0.25
CA ASP A 38 9.55 -16.09 -0.52
C ASP A 38 8.78 -15.83 0.80
N MET A 39 9.33 -14.95 1.66
CA MET A 39 8.69 -14.56 2.92
C MET A 39 7.40 -13.78 2.68
N HIS A 40 6.27 -14.45 2.94
CA HIS A 40 4.93 -13.86 2.77
C HIS A 40 4.00 -14.25 3.91
N ILE A 41 3.00 -13.39 4.17
CA ILE A 41 1.88 -13.67 5.07
C ILE A 41 0.63 -13.86 4.21
N ALA A 42 0.03 -15.06 4.25
CA ALA A 42 -1.30 -15.27 3.72
C ALA A 42 -2.34 -14.69 4.68
N VAL A 43 -3.34 -13.95 4.16
CA VAL A 43 -4.43 -13.39 4.97
C VAL A 43 -5.77 -13.91 4.47
N ASP A 44 -6.71 -14.12 5.40
CA ASP A 44 -8.06 -14.60 5.06
C ASP A 44 -8.90 -13.58 4.29
N GLN A 45 -8.62 -12.29 4.51
CA GLN A 45 -9.31 -11.18 3.86
C GLN A 45 -8.32 -10.13 3.36
N VAL A 46 -8.47 -9.77 2.09
CA VAL A 46 -7.80 -8.61 1.49
C VAL A 46 -8.42 -7.34 2.06
N SER A 47 -7.59 -6.51 2.68
CA SER A 47 -7.98 -5.24 3.30
C SER A 47 -6.87 -4.22 3.10
N GLY A 48 -7.25 -2.96 2.90
CA GLY A 48 -6.34 -1.84 2.70
C GLY A 48 -7.07 -0.69 2.00
N THR A 49 -6.39 0.44 1.81
CA THR A 49 -6.98 1.63 1.18
C THR A 49 -6.87 1.55 -0.36
N PRO A 50 -7.98 1.70 -1.12
CA PRO A 50 -7.95 1.76 -2.58
C PRO A 50 -6.95 2.81 -3.09
N GLY A 51 -6.26 2.48 -4.19
CA GLY A 51 -5.21 3.32 -4.77
C GLY A 51 -3.81 3.04 -4.23
N TYR A 52 -3.67 2.67 -2.96
CA TYR A 52 -2.37 2.32 -2.36
C TYR A 52 -2.06 0.82 -2.38
N MET A 53 -3.10 -0.03 -2.42
CA MET A 53 -2.92 -1.48 -2.36
C MET A 53 -2.14 -2.03 -3.56
N CYS A 54 -1.16 -2.88 -3.26
CA CYS A 54 -0.43 -3.66 -4.26
C CYS A 54 -1.37 -4.59 -5.05
N PRO A 55 -1.39 -4.52 -6.41
CA PRO A 55 -2.22 -5.40 -7.23
C PRO A 55 -1.97 -6.89 -7.00
N THR A 56 -0.71 -7.29 -6.80
CA THR A 56 -0.35 -8.68 -6.52
C THR A 56 -0.88 -9.13 -5.17
N TYR A 57 -0.85 -8.26 -4.15
CA TYR A 57 -1.48 -8.54 -2.86
C TYR A 57 -2.99 -8.73 -3.01
N MET A 58 -3.66 -7.84 -3.76
CA MET A 58 -5.10 -7.94 -4.00
C MET A 58 -5.51 -9.25 -4.68
N GLN A 59 -4.66 -9.78 -5.58
CA GLN A 59 -4.94 -11.01 -6.31
C GLN A 59 -4.62 -12.28 -5.51
N THR A 60 -3.52 -12.25 -4.74
CA THR A 60 -2.98 -13.47 -4.10
C THR A 60 -3.36 -13.59 -2.63
N ALA A 61 -3.85 -12.52 -2.01
CA ALA A 61 -3.99 -12.39 -0.56
C ALA A 61 -2.68 -12.67 0.21
N ARG A 62 -1.52 -12.49 -0.44
CA ARG A 62 -0.19 -12.65 0.16
C ARG A 62 0.45 -11.28 0.34
N VAL A 63 0.79 -10.97 1.58
CA VAL A 63 1.48 -9.74 1.95
C VAL A 63 2.97 -10.05 2.03
N THR A 64 3.77 -9.25 1.35
CA THR A 64 5.23 -9.35 1.30
C THR A 64 5.87 -7.99 1.55
N GLU A 65 7.19 -7.95 1.74
CA GLU A 65 7.94 -6.69 1.74
C GLU A 65 7.72 -5.90 0.44
N GLN A 66 7.65 -6.56 -0.71
CA GLN A 66 7.43 -5.90 -2.00
C GLN A 66 6.02 -5.27 -2.08
N SER A 67 5.02 -5.89 -1.48
CA SER A 67 3.67 -5.30 -1.40
C SER A 67 3.62 -4.04 -0.53
N GLU A 68 4.42 -3.99 0.53
CA GLU A 68 4.56 -2.80 1.39
C GLU A 68 5.34 -1.71 0.65
N ALA A 69 6.41 -2.08 -0.06
CA ALA A 69 7.20 -1.18 -0.88
C ALA A 69 6.38 -0.55 -2.01
N TYR A 70 5.48 -1.31 -2.65
CA TYR A 70 4.54 -0.77 -3.64
C TYR A 70 3.63 0.31 -3.04
N SER A 71 3.05 0.02 -1.87
CA SER A 71 2.14 0.96 -1.19
C SER A 71 2.88 2.25 -0.80
N PHE A 72 4.11 2.12 -0.29
CA PHE A 72 4.98 3.27 -0.01
C PHE A 72 5.39 4.03 -1.29
N GLY A 73 5.68 3.32 -2.39
CA GLY A 73 5.96 3.94 -3.69
C GLY A 73 4.79 4.79 -4.19
N THR A 74 3.55 4.36 -3.94
CA THR A 74 2.35 5.15 -4.25
C THR A 74 2.30 6.44 -3.42
N VAL A 75 2.66 6.40 -2.14
CA VAL A 75 2.79 7.61 -1.30
C VAL A 75 3.82 8.58 -1.90
N LEU A 76 4.98 8.08 -2.31
CA LEU A 76 6.00 8.91 -2.94
C LEU A 76 5.51 9.54 -4.25
N LEU A 77 4.82 8.77 -5.09
CA LEU A 77 4.24 9.28 -6.33
C LEU A 77 3.20 10.37 -6.06
N GLU A 78 2.28 10.13 -5.12
CA GLU A 78 1.28 11.13 -4.71
C GLU A 78 1.93 12.45 -4.28
N LEU A 79 2.99 12.39 -3.48
CA LEU A 79 3.75 13.57 -3.04
C LEU A 79 4.44 14.29 -4.21
N LEU A 80 5.00 13.55 -5.17
CA LEU A 80 5.72 14.12 -6.31
C LEU A 80 4.78 14.74 -7.35
N VAL A 81 3.64 14.11 -7.62
CA VAL A 81 2.69 14.54 -8.66
C VAL A 81 1.55 15.41 -8.14
N ASN A 82 1.39 15.48 -6.81
CA ASN A 82 0.28 16.17 -6.13
C ASN A 82 -1.09 15.74 -6.69
N LYS A 83 -1.26 14.44 -6.92
CA LYS A 83 -2.54 13.82 -7.29
C LYS A 83 -2.80 12.60 -6.42
N PRO A 84 -4.02 12.46 -5.88
CA PRO A 84 -4.37 11.30 -5.08
C PRO A 84 -4.41 10.03 -5.94
N PRO A 85 -4.01 8.88 -5.39
CA PRO A 85 -4.02 7.62 -6.13
C PRO A 85 -5.43 7.09 -6.36
N ALA A 86 -6.35 7.34 -5.44
CA ALA A 86 -7.77 7.05 -5.61
C ALA A 86 -8.65 8.11 -4.93
N LEU A 87 -9.85 8.32 -5.47
CA LEU A 87 -10.87 9.21 -4.91
C LEU A 87 -12.25 8.56 -5.05
N MET A 88 -13.09 8.76 -4.04
CA MET A 88 -14.52 8.44 -4.13
C MET A 88 -15.24 9.59 -4.83
N THR A 89 -15.98 9.28 -5.89
CA THR A 89 -16.83 10.26 -6.58
C THR A 89 -18.13 10.50 -5.83
N ASN A 90 -18.85 11.57 -6.19
CA ASN A 90 -20.19 11.85 -5.68
C ASN A 90 -21.21 10.75 -6.02
N HIS A 91 -20.91 9.88 -6.98
CA HIS A 91 -21.76 8.77 -7.39
C HIS A 91 -21.46 7.47 -6.64
N GLY A 92 -20.42 7.46 -5.79
CA GLY A 92 -19.98 6.27 -5.04
C GLY A 92 -19.01 5.37 -5.80
N ASP A 93 -18.58 5.79 -7.00
CA ASP A 93 -17.55 5.08 -7.76
C ASP A 93 -16.15 5.53 -7.36
N LEU A 94 -15.19 4.60 -7.44
CA LEU A 94 -13.77 4.92 -7.28
C LEU A 94 -13.16 5.38 -8.61
N MET A 95 -12.50 6.53 -8.57
CA MET A 95 -11.63 7.02 -9.64
C MET A 95 -10.16 6.86 -9.25
N PHE A 96 -9.28 6.69 -10.23
CA PHE A 96 -7.83 6.51 -10.02
C PHE A 96 -6.99 7.55 -10.80
N PRO A 97 -6.97 8.83 -10.38
CA PRO A 97 -6.33 9.92 -11.13
C PRO A 97 -4.83 9.72 -11.36
N LEU A 98 -4.12 9.11 -10.41
CA LEU A 98 -2.70 8.81 -10.56
C LEU A 98 -2.46 7.77 -11.66
N LEU A 99 -3.30 6.73 -11.73
CA LEU A 99 -3.18 5.70 -12.75
C LEU A 99 -3.49 6.27 -14.15
N GLU A 100 -4.49 7.14 -14.25
CA GLU A 100 -4.83 7.86 -15.48
C GLU A 100 -3.71 8.80 -15.96
N LEU A 101 -2.96 9.42 -15.03
CA LEU A 101 -1.82 10.26 -15.34
C LEU A 101 -0.62 9.44 -15.83
N LEU A 102 -0.32 8.34 -15.14
CA LEU A 102 0.89 7.55 -15.40
C LEU A 102 0.75 6.70 -16.67
N GLN A 103 -0.46 6.23 -16.98
CA GLN A 103 -0.74 5.33 -18.11
C GLN A 103 0.32 4.23 -18.27
N PRO A 104 0.59 3.45 -17.20
CA PRO A 104 1.68 2.47 -17.23
C PRO A 104 1.46 1.47 -18.37
N ALA A 105 2.52 1.22 -19.13
CA ALA A 105 2.46 0.38 -20.33
C ALA A 105 2.09 -1.08 -20.03
N ALA A 106 2.26 -1.52 -18.78
CA ALA A 106 1.86 -2.83 -18.29
C ALA A 106 1.48 -2.78 -16.79
N PRO A 107 0.68 -3.74 -16.30
CA PRO A 107 0.39 -3.86 -14.87
C PRO A 107 1.67 -4.02 -14.04
N GLY A 108 1.88 -3.16 -13.05
CA GLY A 108 3.05 -3.18 -12.17
C GLY A 108 4.31 -2.48 -12.71
N ALA A 109 4.20 -1.78 -13.86
CA ALA A 109 5.25 -0.94 -14.43
C ALA A 109 5.23 0.51 -13.88
#